data_AF-A0A1U7IFC2-F1
#
_entry.id   AF-A0A1U7IFC2-F1
#
_cell.length_a   1.000
_cell.length_b   1.000
_cell.length_c   1.000
_cell.angle_alpha   90.00
_cell.angle_beta   90.00
_cell.angle_gamma   90.00
#
_symmetry.space_group_name_H-M   'P 1'
#
loop_
_entity.id
_entity.type
_entity.pdbx_description
1 polymer ?
#
loop_
_entity_poly.entity_id
_entity_poly.type
_entity_poly.pdbx_seq_one_letter_code
_entity_poly.pdbx_strand_id
1 'polypeptide(L)'
;MTDVGFVYSPSPQILQWLAAGQLANRFGRSLRLWVLLSGFYHPDSRWLSLPQPFSYAEVRSHLFAPTHPQSNQLTVEELVAACHDSGCICHQPFRDWIFAPESLQEESVWRQIVMQLTGLSEDELEQKLQERPFATVHRSIRDDLKYLQQMGWLKSPSSGKYQLCSIQQLPTPPSEVNPQPDLGLSKAQIWELLRVLESVAFVQPNLNVVLESLWQQATNDSSATLKLNPEPTQRIFIHLDYILCEEMQEQVDTYQEQLESLWRRHEGGVVRFLYWLVAEERQLEIITYPVCLHYMRRAKYVSAYGFDPHGNFGWHNYRLDRIAAKSLQILAWGDPLIPKPLKQLWRTGNLPTPDEVQAELDEAWGFNFYLPKSLLIVRFPPQFARWYVDDTVRHTTFEPITYQKLPQLIRQQVKGSQQQQLLSIIGQRPAIDAYYKAWIRVGDINVLMRLRDWRPNGEVIAPLSVRQKLLEEALQEISNYQDF
;
A
#
# COMPACT_ATOMS: atom_id res chain seq x y z
N MET A 1 -25.17 -32.55 -12.19
CA MET A 1 -24.77 -31.42 -11.32
C MET A 1 -24.80 -30.20 -12.22
N THR A 2 -25.75 -29.31 -11.99
CA THR A 2 -26.00 -28.14 -12.85
C THR A 2 -24.79 -27.20 -12.78
N ASP A 3 -24.16 -26.92 -13.92
CA ASP A 3 -23.16 -25.86 -14.08
C ASP A 3 -23.87 -24.52 -13.85
N VAL A 4 -23.82 -23.99 -12.63
CA VAL A 4 -24.52 -22.74 -12.29
C VAL A 4 -23.55 -21.57 -12.46
N GLY A 5 -23.93 -20.58 -13.27
CA GLY A 5 -23.17 -19.34 -13.49
C GLY A 5 -23.21 -18.39 -12.27
N PHE A 6 -23.05 -17.08 -12.51
CA PHE A 6 -23.12 -16.07 -11.43
C PHE A 6 -24.58 -15.87 -10.99
N VAL A 7 -24.99 -16.55 -9.92
CA VAL A 7 -26.36 -16.53 -9.37
C VAL A 7 -26.44 -15.88 -7.98
N TYR A 8 -25.42 -15.11 -7.61
CA TYR A 8 -25.36 -14.46 -6.31
C TYR A 8 -26.20 -13.19 -6.29
N SER A 9 -27.08 -13.06 -5.29
CA SER A 9 -27.73 -11.78 -4.97
C SER A 9 -26.68 -10.73 -4.55
N PRO A 10 -26.98 -9.42 -4.64
CA PRO A 10 -26.05 -8.35 -4.27
C PRO A 10 -25.98 -8.19 -2.74
N SER A 11 -25.64 -9.27 -2.04
CA SER A 11 -25.47 -9.24 -0.58
C SER A 11 -24.23 -8.44 -0.19
N PRO A 12 -24.16 -7.92 1.05
CA PRO A 12 -23.02 -7.15 1.52
C PRO A 12 -21.70 -7.89 1.35
N GLN A 13 -21.68 -9.20 1.59
CA GLN A 13 -20.50 -10.05 1.45
C GLN A 13 -20.06 -10.18 0.00
N ILE A 14 -21.00 -10.30 -0.94
CA ILE A 14 -20.69 -10.38 -2.36
C ILE A 14 -20.15 -9.05 -2.86
N LEU A 15 -20.76 -7.93 -2.46
CA LEU A 15 -20.26 -6.60 -2.82
C LEU A 15 -18.89 -6.31 -2.21
N GLN A 16 -18.67 -6.71 -0.95
CA GLN A 16 -17.37 -6.63 -0.27
C GLN A 16 -16.31 -7.43 -1.00
N TRP A 17 -16.65 -8.64 -1.45
CA TRP A 17 -15.74 -9.46 -2.24
C TRP A 17 -15.42 -8.83 -3.60
N LEU A 18 -16.42 -8.35 -4.33
CA LEU A 18 -16.23 -7.66 -5.61
C LEU A 18 -15.47 -6.33 -5.47
N ALA A 19 -15.54 -5.71 -4.29
CA ALA A 19 -14.75 -4.55 -3.92
C ALA A 19 -13.34 -4.89 -3.41
N ALA A 20 -12.94 -6.17 -3.42
CA ALA A 20 -11.68 -6.67 -2.84
C ALA A 20 -11.45 -6.21 -1.39
N GLY A 21 -12.53 -6.16 -0.59
CA GLY A 21 -12.46 -5.74 0.81
C GLY A 21 -12.62 -4.23 1.05
N GLN A 22 -12.76 -3.43 -0.02
CA GLN A 22 -12.81 -1.96 0.06
C GLN A 22 -14.21 -1.40 -0.24
N LEU A 23 -15.29 -2.06 0.24
CA LEU A 23 -16.66 -1.68 -0.12
C LEU A 23 -16.97 -0.21 0.18
N ALA A 24 -16.46 0.37 1.28
CA ALA A 24 -16.65 1.77 1.62
C ALA A 24 -16.20 2.72 0.49
N ASN A 25 -14.99 2.50 -0.02
CA ASN A 25 -14.36 3.36 -1.03
C ASN A 25 -14.83 3.02 -2.45
N ARG A 26 -15.18 1.76 -2.69
CA ARG A 26 -15.55 1.24 -4.02
C ARG A 26 -17.04 0.94 -4.13
N PHE A 27 -17.87 1.63 -3.36
CA PHE A 27 -19.30 1.33 -3.22
C PHE A 27 -20.00 1.23 -4.58
N GLY A 28 -20.05 2.32 -5.35
CA GLY A 28 -20.66 2.32 -6.68
C GLY A 28 -20.02 1.34 -7.66
N ARG A 29 -18.68 1.14 -7.61
CA ARG A 29 -18.00 0.17 -8.48
C ARG A 29 -18.42 -1.26 -8.15
N SER A 30 -18.52 -1.63 -6.88
CA SER A 30 -18.88 -2.98 -6.44
C SER A 30 -20.22 -3.43 -7.04
N LEU A 31 -21.21 -2.54 -7.06
CA LEU A 31 -22.50 -2.80 -7.67
C LEU A 31 -22.43 -2.83 -9.20
N ARG A 32 -21.66 -1.94 -9.83
CA ARG A 32 -21.45 -2.02 -11.29
C ARG A 32 -20.85 -3.36 -11.71
N LEU A 33 -19.87 -3.87 -10.97
CA LEU A 33 -19.27 -5.18 -11.20
C LEU A 33 -20.30 -6.30 -11.03
N TRP A 34 -21.12 -6.23 -9.98
CA TRP A 34 -22.20 -7.20 -9.75
C TRP A 34 -23.22 -7.22 -10.91
N VAL A 35 -23.66 -6.06 -11.39
CA VAL A 35 -24.58 -5.94 -12.54
C VAL A 35 -23.95 -6.48 -13.81
N LEU A 36 -22.68 -6.16 -14.09
CA LEU A 36 -21.96 -6.69 -15.25
C LEU A 36 -21.85 -8.21 -15.20
N LEU A 37 -21.48 -8.79 -14.05
CA LEU A 37 -21.34 -10.23 -13.88
C LEU A 37 -22.68 -10.97 -13.98
N SER A 38 -23.74 -10.41 -13.39
CA SER A 38 -25.11 -10.91 -13.55
C SER A 38 -25.52 -10.87 -15.01
N GLY A 39 -25.19 -9.78 -15.72
CA GLY A 39 -25.35 -9.70 -17.17
C GLY A 39 -24.59 -10.81 -17.91
N PHE A 40 -23.33 -11.05 -17.60
CA PHE A 40 -22.53 -12.01 -18.36
C PHE A 40 -22.85 -13.49 -18.08
N TYR A 41 -23.24 -13.82 -16.85
CA TYR A 41 -23.24 -15.21 -16.38
C TYR A 41 -24.54 -15.68 -15.73
N HIS A 42 -25.53 -14.81 -15.52
CA HIS A 42 -26.83 -15.26 -14.99
C HIS A 42 -27.59 -16.04 -16.08
N PRO A 43 -28.18 -17.22 -15.78
CA PRO A 43 -28.88 -18.04 -16.77
C PRO A 43 -30.03 -17.33 -17.51
N ASP A 44 -30.70 -16.41 -16.83
CA ASP A 44 -31.80 -15.62 -17.40
C ASP A 44 -31.36 -14.28 -18.00
N SER A 45 -30.05 -14.07 -18.16
CA SER A 45 -29.55 -12.80 -18.68
C SER A 45 -29.81 -12.63 -20.17
N ARG A 46 -30.37 -11.46 -20.51
CA ARG A 46 -30.52 -11.00 -21.90
C ARG A 46 -29.18 -10.76 -22.63
N TRP A 47 -28.03 -10.84 -21.94
CA TRP A 47 -26.70 -10.63 -22.54
C TRP A 47 -26.02 -11.92 -22.97
N LEU A 48 -26.66 -13.09 -22.77
CA LEU A 48 -26.16 -14.37 -23.30
C LEU A 48 -26.00 -14.36 -24.84
N SER A 49 -26.66 -13.42 -25.53
CA SER A 49 -26.52 -13.20 -26.97
C SER A 49 -25.31 -12.34 -27.38
N LEU A 50 -24.48 -11.88 -26.44
CA LEU A 50 -23.28 -11.09 -26.76
C LEU A 50 -22.31 -11.90 -27.63
N PRO A 51 -21.73 -11.31 -28.69
CA PRO A 51 -20.74 -11.98 -29.51
C PRO A 51 -19.50 -12.33 -28.69
N GLN A 52 -18.85 -13.46 -29.00
CA GLN A 52 -17.61 -13.86 -28.33
C GLN A 52 -16.46 -13.84 -29.36
N PRO A 53 -15.46 -12.95 -29.23
CA PRO A 53 -15.30 -11.93 -28.19
C PRO A 53 -16.12 -10.65 -28.42
N PHE A 54 -16.55 -9.99 -27.33
CA PHE A 54 -17.26 -8.72 -27.33
C PHE A 54 -16.33 -7.55 -26.97
N SER A 55 -16.80 -6.33 -27.18
CA SER A 55 -16.17 -5.05 -26.88
C SER A 55 -17.07 -4.24 -25.94
N TYR A 56 -16.51 -3.17 -25.40
CA TYR A 56 -17.30 -2.22 -24.61
C TYR A 56 -18.51 -1.66 -25.37
N ALA A 57 -18.42 -1.47 -26.70
CA ALA A 57 -19.53 -0.92 -27.48
C ALA A 57 -20.76 -1.85 -27.44
N GLU A 58 -20.53 -3.17 -27.49
CA GLU A 58 -21.60 -4.17 -27.40
C GLU A 58 -22.18 -4.20 -25.98
N VAL A 59 -21.34 -4.20 -24.93
CA VAL A 59 -21.82 -4.11 -23.53
C VAL A 59 -22.63 -2.86 -23.28
N ARG A 60 -22.17 -1.70 -23.78
CA ARG A 60 -22.84 -0.40 -23.62
C ARG A 60 -24.26 -0.43 -24.18
N SER A 61 -24.45 -1.01 -25.37
CA SER A 61 -25.77 -1.11 -26.01
C SER A 61 -26.75 -2.01 -25.27
N HIS A 62 -26.24 -2.95 -24.46
CA HIS A 62 -27.04 -3.82 -23.60
C HIS A 62 -27.26 -3.26 -22.18
N LEU A 63 -26.40 -2.34 -21.76
CA LEU A 63 -26.40 -1.73 -20.44
C LEU A 63 -27.30 -0.48 -20.39
N PHE A 64 -27.15 0.42 -21.37
CA PHE A 64 -27.87 1.70 -21.38
C PHE A 64 -29.04 1.73 -22.37
N ALA A 65 -29.97 2.65 -22.16
CA ALA A 65 -31.03 2.93 -23.11
C ALA A 65 -30.47 3.43 -24.47
N PRO A 66 -31.17 3.21 -25.59
CA PRO A 66 -30.72 3.67 -26.91
C PRO A 66 -30.50 5.19 -27.02
N THR A 67 -31.21 5.96 -26.19
CA THR A 67 -31.13 7.43 -26.11
C THR A 67 -29.98 7.92 -25.23
N HIS A 68 -29.24 7.02 -24.58
CA HIS A 68 -28.12 7.38 -23.73
C HIS A 68 -26.94 7.95 -24.54
N PRO A 69 -26.36 9.10 -24.15
CA PRO A 69 -25.23 9.70 -24.85
C PRO A 69 -24.05 8.74 -24.99
N GLN A 70 -23.44 8.71 -26.17
CA GLN A 70 -22.34 7.80 -26.50
C GLN A 70 -20.94 8.44 -26.45
N SER A 71 -20.89 9.76 -26.16
CA SER A 71 -19.66 10.54 -26.19
C SER A 71 -18.75 10.20 -25.01
N ASN A 72 -17.44 10.13 -25.28
CA ASN A 72 -16.42 9.92 -24.25
C ASN A 72 -15.90 11.24 -23.63
N GLN A 73 -16.40 12.39 -24.09
CA GLN A 73 -15.91 13.72 -23.69
C GLN A 73 -16.84 14.44 -22.70
N LEU A 74 -18.04 13.90 -22.46
CA LEU A 74 -19.01 14.49 -21.54
C LEU A 74 -18.61 14.22 -20.09
N THR A 75 -18.84 15.19 -19.21
CA THR A 75 -18.81 14.96 -17.76
C THR A 75 -19.98 14.10 -17.33
N VAL A 76 -19.98 13.65 -16.07
CA VAL A 76 -21.09 12.86 -15.51
C VAL A 76 -22.38 13.68 -15.52
N GLU A 77 -22.34 14.95 -15.12
CA GLU A 77 -23.50 15.83 -15.07
C GLU A 77 -24.11 16.02 -16.46
N GLU A 78 -23.26 16.28 -17.46
CA GLU A 78 -23.69 16.47 -18.85
C GLU A 78 -24.30 15.20 -19.45
N LEU A 79 -23.71 14.04 -19.16
CA LEU A 79 -24.17 12.74 -19.66
C LEU A 79 -25.52 12.35 -19.06
N VAL A 80 -25.73 12.59 -17.76
CA VAL A 80 -27.02 12.36 -17.10
C VAL A 80 -28.07 13.35 -17.59
N ALA A 81 -27.73 14.63 -17.74
CA ALA A 81 -28.66 15.66 -18.23
C ALA A 81 -29.10 15.41 -19.68
N ALA A 82 -28.21 14.90 -20.53
CA ALA A 82 -28.51 14.57 -21.92
C ALA A 82 -29.22 13.22 -22.10
N CYS A 83 -29.36 12.41 -21.05
CA CYS A 83 -30.09 11.15 -21.10
C CYS A 83 -31.56 11.35 -20.71
N HIS A 84 -32.44 11.48 -21.70
CA HIS A 84 -33.86 11.77 -21.49
C HIS A 84 -34.73 10.55 -21.11
N ASP A 85 -34.18 9.34 -21.15
CA ASP A 85 -34.91 8.12 -20.79
C ASP A 85 -34.75 7.85 -19.29
N SER A 86 -35.80 8.08 -18.52
CA SER A 86 -35.83 7.83 -17.07
C SER A 86 -35.69 6.36 -16.69
N GLY A 87 -35.95 5.43 -17.63
CA GLY A 87 -35.73 3.99 -17.46
C GLY A 87 -34.30 3.56 -17.74
N CYS A 88 -33.42 4.48 -18.16
CA CYS A 88 -32.01 4.17 -18.36
C CYS A 88 -31.31 3.89 -17.02
N ILE A 89 -30.45 2.87 -17.01
CA ILE A 89 -29.68 2.47 -15.82
C ILE A 89 -28.85 3.60 -15.20
N CYS A 90 -28.47 4.63 -15.97
CA CYS A 90 -27.73 5.78 -15.43
C CYS A 90 -28.55 6.61 -14.44
N HIS A 91 -29.88 6.47 -14.43
CA HIS A 91 -30.77 7.15 -13.49
C HIS A 91 -31.12 6.29 -12.28
N GLN A 92 -30.79 5.00 -12.30
CA GLN A 92 -31.15 4.09 -11.21
C GLN A 92 -30.20 4.29 -10.01
N PRO A 93 -30.74 4.64 -8.83
CA PRO A 93 -29.96 4.74 -7.61
C PRO A 93 -29.53 3.35 -7.14
N PHE A 94 -28.49 3.31 -6.32
CA PHE A 94 -27.94 2.08 -5.75
C PHE A 94 -29.01 1.28 -5.03
N ARG A 95 -29.85 1.94 -4.23
CA ARG A 95 -30.91 1.30 -3.44
C ARG A 95 -31.87 0.45 -4.28
N ASP A 96 -32.18 0.87 -5.50
CA ASP A 96 -33.16 0.19 -6.36
C ASP A 96 -32.62 -1.15 -6.87
N TRP A 97 -31.29 -1.31 -6.90
CA TRP A 97 -30.64 -2.57 -7.26
C TRP A 97 -30.64 -3.58 -6.12
N ILE A 98 -30.49 -3.12 -4.89
CA ILE A 98 -30.40 -3.99 -3.70
C ILE A 98 -31.80 -4.40 -3.24
N PHE A 99 -32.72 -3.43 -3.18
CA PHE A 99 -34.05 -3.58 -2.61
C PHE A 99 -35.14 -3.61 -3.69
N ALA A 100 -34.81 -4.16 -4.86
CA ALA A 100 -35.78 -4.42 -5.90
C ALA A 100 -36.97 -5.24 -5.34
N PRO A 101 -38.20 -5.08 -5.84
CA PRO A 101 -39.39 -5.74 -5.27
C PRO A 101 -39.33 -7.28 -5.18
N GLU A 102 -38.45 -7.89 -5.97
CA GLU A 102 -38.21 -9.34 -6.03
C GLU A 102 -37.11 -9.81 -5.07
N SER A 103 -36.44 -8.87 -4.38
CA SER A 103 -35.38 -9.15 -3.43
C SER A 103 -35.96 -9.70 -2.12
N LEU A 104 -35.45 -10.85 -1.67
CA LEU A 104 -35.78 -11.45 -0.36
C LEU A 104 -35.00 -10.79 0.79
N GLN A 105 -34.32 -9.67 0.52
CA GLN A 105 -33.36 -9.06 1.43
C GLN A 105 -34.04 -7.98 2.28
N GLU A 106 -34.00 -8.14 3.60
CA GLU A 106 -34.48 -7.11 4.53
C GLU A 106 -33.52 -5.92 4.57
N GLU A 107 -34.02 -4.72 4.25
CA GLU A 107 -33.21 -3.50 4.14
C GLU A 107 -32.46 -3.16 5.43
N SER A 108 -33.10 -3.31 6.60
CA SER A 108 -32.49 -3.06 7.90
C SER A 108 -31.29 -3.97 8.16
N VAL A 109 -31.42 -5.27 7.88
CA VAL A 109 -30.36 -6.26 8.08
C VAL A 109 -29.21 -6.01 7.11
N TRP A 110 -29.52 -5.69 5.85
CA TRP A 110 -28.49 -5.37 4.86
C TRP A 110 -27.66 -4.16 5.26
N ARG A 111 -28.33 -3.07 5.68
CA ARG A 111 -27.68 -1.83 6.13
C ARG A 111 -26.75 -2.10 7.31
N GLN A 112 -27.23 -2.84 8.32
CA GLN A 112 -26.43 -3.20 9.49
C GLN A 112 -25.15 -3.94 9.11
N ILE A 113 -25.24 -4.94 8.22
CA ILE A 113 -24.07 -5.70 7.79
C ILE A 113 -23.11 -4.80 6.97
N VAL A 114 -23.63 -3.93 6.11
CA VAL A 114 -22.78 -3.01 5.34
C VAL A 114 -22.08 -2.01 6.24
N MET A 115 -22.76 -1.44 7.22
CA MET A 115 -22.15 -0.55 8.22
C MET A 115 -21.07 -1.29 9.00
N GLN A 116 -21.31 -2.55 9.39
CA GLN A 116 -20.33 -3.39 10.07
C GLN A 116 -19.10 -3.69 9.19
N LEU A 117 -19.29 -3.91 7.89
CA LEU A 117 -18.21 -4.21 6.95
C LEU A 117 -17.40 -2.97 6.53
N THR A 118 -18.03 -1.79 6.53
CA THR A 118 -17.46 -0.57 5.95
C THR A 118 -17.08 0.50 6.98
N GLY A 119 -17.67 0.47 8.17
CA GLY A 119 -17.55 1.53 9.18
C GLY A 119 -18.31 2.82 8.83
N LEU A 120 -19.15 2.81 7.79
CA LEU A 120 -19.95 3.98 7.42
C LEU A 120 -21.01 4.26 8.49
N SER A 121 -21.22 5.55 8.78
CA SER A 121 -22.39 5.99 9.56
C SER A 121 -23.68 5.79 8.75
N GLU A 122 -24.83 5.80 9.44
CA GLU A 122 -26.15 5.65 8.80
C GLU A 122 -26.38 6.75 7.76
N ASP A 123 -25.98 8.00 8.05
CA ASP A 123 -26.15 9.14 7.14
C ASP A 123 -25.25 9.00 5.89
N GLU A 124 -24.00 8.56 6.06
CA GLU A 124 -23.10 8.31 4.94
C GLU A 124 -23.59 7.15 4.07
N LEU A 125 -24.09 6.07 4.68
CA LEU A 125 -24.66 4.95 3.96
C LEU A 125 -25.93 5.36 3.21
N GLU A 126 -26.80 6.16 3.82
CA GLU A 126 -27.98 6.70 3.14
C GLU A 126 -27.58 7.53 1.93
N GLN A 127 -26.58 8.41 2.06
CA GLN A 127 -26.06 9.18 0.94
C GLN A 127 -25.55 8.26 -0.18
N LYS A 128 -24.80 7.21 0.16
CA LYS A 128 -24.29 6.22 -0.80
C LYS A 128 -25.40 5.44 -1.49
N LEU A 129 -26.48 5.12 -0.79
CA LEU A 129 -27.64 4.41 -1.34
C LEU A 129 -28.43 5.24 -2.37
N GLN A 130 -28.38 6.57 -2.26
CA GLN A 130 -28.99 7.49 -3.23
C GLN A 130 -28.11 7.77 -4.45
N GLU A 131 -26.81 7.43 -4.41
CA GLU A 131 -25.91 7.59 -5.56
C GLU A 131 -26.37 6.71 -6.74
N ARG A 132 -26.12 7.17 -7.96
CA ARG A 132 -26.44 6.45 -9.21
C ARG A 132 -25.18 5.79 -9.75
N PRO A 133 -24.96 4.47 -9.54
CA PRO A 133 -23.67 3.84 -9.81
C PRO A 133 -23.24 3.95 -11.28
N PHE A 134 -24.21 3.96 -12.19
CA PHE A 134 -24.02 4.03 -13.64
C PHE A 134 -24.15 5.45 -14.22
N ALA A 135 -24.40 6.47 -13.38
CA ALA A 135 -24.13 7.87 -13.72
C ALA A 135 -22.61 8.10 -13.67
N THR A 136 -21.89 7.50 -14.61
CA THR A 136 -20.43 7.59 -14.70
C THR A 136 -20.00 7.69 -16.15
N VAL A 137 -18.83 8.26 -16.39
CA VAL A 137 -18.25 8.30 -17.73
C VAL A 137 -17.96 6.88 -18.25
N HIS A 138 -18.06 6.70 -19.57
CA HIS A 138 -17.80 5.43 -20.24
C HIS A 138 -16.41 4.83 -19.95
N ARG A 139 -15.42 5.68 -19.63
CA ARG A 139 -14.08 5.25 -19.23
C ARG A 139 -14.13 4.36 -17.99
N SER A 140 -14.88 4.74 -16.97
CA SER A 140 -14.99 3.99 -15.71
C SER A 140 -15.51 2.56 -15.94
N ILE A 141 -16.50 2.39 -16.82
CA ILE A 141 -17.06 1.07 -17.12
C ILE A 141 -16.08 0.21 -17.94
N ARG A 142 -15.28 0.84 -18.82
CA ARG A 142 -14.18 0.13 -19.49
C ARG A 142 -13.13 -0.34 -18.49
N ASP A 143 -12.85 0.47 -17.47
CA ASP A 143 -11.93 0.10 -16.40
C ASP A 143 -12.52 -1.01 -15.52
N ASP A 144 -13.83 -1.00 -15.27
CA ASP A 144 -14.52 -2.11 -14.61
C ASP A 144 -14.40 -3.43 -15.41
N LEU A 145 -14.50 -3.40 -16.75
CA LEU A 145 -14.27 -4.60 -17.59
C LEU A 145 -12.82 -5.11 -17.50
N LYS A 146 -11.83 -4.19 -17.45
CA LYS A 146 -10.43 -4.58 -17.22
C LYS A 146 -10.24 -5.17 -15.83
N TYR A 147 -10.94 -4.64 -14.84
CA TYR A 147 -10.90 -5.16 -13.48
C TYR A 147 -11.50 -6.57 -13.40
N LEU A 148 -12.64 -6.82 -14.05
CA LEU A 148 -13.22 -8.17 -14.19
C LEU A 148 -12.26 -9.14 -14.88
N GLN A 149 -11.51 -8.69 -15.89
CA GLN A 149 -10.46 -9.49 -16.52
C GLN A 149 -9.34 -9.84 -15.52
N GLN A 150 -8.86 -8.87 -14.72
CA GLN A 150 -7.83 -9.10 -13.71
C GLN A 150 -8.28 -10.08 -12.62
N MET A 151 -9.56 -10.02 -12.24
CA MET A 151 -10.16 -10.95 -11.28
C MET A 151 -10.42 -12.36 -11.86
N GLY A 152 -10.15 -12.59 -13.15
CA GLY A 152 -10.32 -13.90 -13.79
C GLY A 152 -11.72 -14.18 -14.33
N TRP A 153 -12.63 -13.20 -14.34
CA TRP A 153 -13.96 -13.33 -14.93
C TRP A 153 -13.95 -13.21 -16.45
N LEU A 154 -12.97 -12.50 -17.04
CA LEU A 154 -12.88 -12.28 -18.49
C LEU A 154 -11.48 -12.61 -19.00
N LYS A 155 -11.38 -13.03 -20.25
CA LYS A 155 -10.12 -13.13 -21.03
C LYS A 155 -10.07 -12.01 -22.06
N SER A 156 -8.87 -11.54 -22.41
CA SER A 156 -8.68 -10.52 -23.45
C SER A 156 -7.95 -11.13 -24.65
N PRO A 157 -8.65 -11.66 -25.66
CA PRO A 157 -8.01 -12.25 -26.84
C PRO A 157 -7.30 -11.21 -27.72
N SER A 158 -7.74 -9.95 -27.70
CA SER A 158 -7.09 -8.84 -28.39
C SER A 158 -7.44 -7.50 -27.73
N SER A 159 -6.66 -6.45 -28.02
CA SER A 159 -6.84 -5.14 -27.38
C SER A 159 -8.28 -4.62 -27.54
N GLY A 160 -8.94 -4.33 -26.42
CA GLY A 160 -10.31 -3.80 -26.39
C GLY A 160 -11.42 -4.84 -26.63
N LYS A 161 -11.07 -6.13 -26.72
CA LYS A 161 -12.00 -7.26 -26.84
C LYS A 161 -11.89 -8.17 -25.63
N TYR A 162 -13.03 -8.67 -25.17
CA TYR A 162 -13.20 -9.52 -23.99
C TYR A 162 -13.96 -10.79 -24.37
N GLN A 163 -13.64 -11.88 -23.69
CA GLN A 163 -14.28 -13.16 -23.84
C GLN A 163 -14.64 -13.72 -22.46
N LEU A 164 -15.81 -14.32 -22.34
CA LEU A 164 -16.23 -14.96 -21.10
C LEU A 164 -15.35 -16.18 -20.79
N CYS A 165 -15.06 -16.37 -19.51
CA CYS A 165 -14.43 -17.59 -18.99
C CYS A 165 -15.46 -18.72 -18.92
N SER A 166 -14.98 -19.97 -18.99
CA SER A 166 -15.84 -21.14 -18.73
C SER A 166 -16.32 -21.12 -17.27
N ILE A 167 -17.55 -21.57 -17.03
CA ILE A 167 -18.18 -21.62 -15.69
C ILE A 167 -17.28 -22.35 -14.67
N GLN A 168 -16.61 -23.42 -15.11
CA GLN A 168 -15.70 -24.22 -14.28
C GLN A 168 -14.43 -23.46 -13.83
N GLN A 169 -14.10 -22.34 -14.48
CA GLN A 169 -12.93 -21.52 -14.20
C GLN A 169 -13.28 -20.21 -13.47
N LEU A 170 -14.56 -20.01 -13.12
CA LEU A 170 -15.00 -18.77 -12.50
C LEU A 170 -14.51 -18.66 -11.05
N PRO A 171 -14.13 -17.45 -10.62
CA PRO A 171 -13.87 -17.18 -9.21
C PRO A 171 -15.09 -17.54 -8.36
N THR A 172 -14.85 -18.20 -7.23
CA THR A 172 -15.87 -18.45 -6.22
C THR A 172 -15.72 -17.42 -5.09
N PRO A 173 -16.83 -16.90 -4.54
CA PRO A 173 -16.75 -16.07 -3.35
C PRO A 173 -16.12 -16.90 -2.23
N PRO A 174 -15.33 -16.27 -1.35
CA PRO A 174 -14.79 -16.96 -0.19
C PRO A 174 -15.95 -17.54 0.63
N SER A 175 -15.88 -18.83 0.95
CA SER A 175 -16.82 -19.48 1.88
C SER A 175 -16.91 -18.63 3.14
N GLU A 176 -18.13 -18.34 3.59
CA GLU A 176 -18.45 -17.47 4.74
C GLU A 176 -17.34 -17.48 5.79
N VAL A 177 -16.48 -16.46 5.77
CA VAL A 177 -15.65 -16.15 6.92
C VAL A 177 -16.62 -15.48 7.88
N ASN A 178 -17.10 -16.24 8.86
CA ASN A 178 -17.81 -15.70 10.02
C ASN A 178 -17.08 -14.41 10.45
N PRO A 179 -17.75 -13.25 10.46
CA PRO A 179 -17.14 -12.02 10.93
C PRO A 179 -17.14 -12.07 12.45
N GLN A 180 -16.22 -12.86 13.03
CA GLN A 180 -15.75 -12.76 14.41
C GLN A 180 -14.72 -13.87 14.66
N PRO A 181 -13.41 -13.58 14.55
CA PRO A 181 -12.52 -14.14 15.55
C PRO A 181 -12.89 -13.43 16.86
N ASP A 182 -13.63 -14.12 17.73
CA ASP A 182 -13.64 -13.72 19.13
C ASP A 182 -12.19 -13.93 19.63
N LEU A 183 -11.41 -12.86 19.65
CA LEU A 183 -9.97 -12.92 19.95
C LEU A 183 -9.72 -13.30 21.42
N GLY A 184 -10.78 -13.41 22.25
CA GLY A 184 -10.67 -13.75 23.68
C GLY A 184 -9.84 -12.74 24.47
N LEU A 185 -9.67 -11.52 23.94
CA LEU A 185 -8.84 -10.47 24.52
C LEU A 185 -9.61 -9.73 25.62
N SER A 186 -8.93 -9.42 26.72
CA SER A 186 -9.48 -8.55 27.74
C SER A 186 -9.67 -7.12 27.20
N LYS A 187 -10.60 -6.36 27.79
CA LYS A 187 -10.86 -4.95 27.41
C LYS A 187 -9.58 -4.09 27.38
N ALA A 188 -8.67 -4.30 28.32
CA ALA A 188 -7.38 -3.61 28.35
C ALA A 188 -6.50 -3.95 27.13
N GLN A 189 -6.45 -5.22 26.73
CA GLN A 189 -5.73 -5.67 25.53
C GLN A 189 -6.38 -5.16 24.25
N ILE A 190 -7.71 -5.10 24.19
CA ILE A 190 -8.44 -4.50 23.06
C ILE A 190 -8.09 -3.02 22.90
N TRP A 191 -8.06 -2.25 23.99
CA TRP A 191 -7.65 -0.83 23.97
C TRP A 191 -6.19 -0.62 23.57
N GLU A 192 -5.28 -1.49 23.99
CA GLU A 192 -3.89 -1.45 23.53
C GLU A 192 -3.77 -1.80 22.05
N LEU A 193 -4.49 -2.82 21.60
CA LEU A 193 -4.50 -3.25 20.21
C LEU A 193 -5.09 -2.15 19.31
N LEU A 194 -6.16 -1.48 19.73
CA LEU A 194 -6.73 -0.32 19.02
C LEU A 194 -5.70 0.79 18.80
N ARG A 195 -4.97 1.16 19.84
CA ARG A 195 -3.91 2.20 19.74
C ARG A 195 -2.77 1.79 18.81
N VAL A 196 -2.41 0.50 18.79
CA VAL A 196 -1.37 -0.04 17.91
C VAL A 196 -1.89 -0.11 16.47
N LEU A 197 -3.09 -0.61 16.24
CA LEU A 197 -3.66 -0.78 14.91
C LEU A 197 -4.02 0.59 14.29
N GLU A 198 -4.47 1.58 15.06
CA GLU A 198 -4.70 2.96 14.57
C GLU A 198 -3.40 3.57 14.04
N SER A 199 -2.27 3.23 14.67
CA SER A 199 -0.94 3.68 14.24
C SER A 199 -0.40 2.95 13.00
N VAL A 200 -1.07 1.90 12.52
CA VAL A 200 -0.61 1.04 11.39
C VAL A 200 -1.68 0.86 10.29
N ALA A 201 -2.94 1.22 10.54
CA ALA A 201 -4.04 0.98 9.61
C ALA A 201 -3.89 1.72 8.27
N PHE A 202 -3.10 2.79 8.23
CA PHE A 202 -2.72 3.45 6.99
C PHE A 202 -1.85 2.57 6.05
N VAL A 203 -1.16 1.55 6.59
CA VAL A 203 -0.31 0.61 5.85
C VAL A 203 -1.14 -0.49 5.19
N GLN A 204 -2.26 -0.91 5.82
CA GLN A 204 -3.17 -1.89 5.26
C GLN A 204 -4.64 -1.48 5.42
N PRO A 205 -5.38 -1.21 4.32
CA PRO A 205 -6.75 -0.67 4.39
C PRO A 205 -7.77 -1.63 5.03
N ASN A 206 -7.50 -2.93 5.07
CA ASN A 206 -8.28 -3.95 5.78
C ASN A 206 -8.21 -3.83 7.31
N LEU A 207 -7.21 -3.14 7.87
CA LEU A 207 -7.10 -2.91 9.33
C LEU A 207 -8.16 -1.94 9.87
N ASN A 208 -8.72 -1.07 9.02
CA ASN A 208 -9.82 -0.18 9.43
C ASN A 208 -11.06 -0.97 9.89
N VAL A 209 -11.34 -2.10 9.24
CA VAL A 209 -12.45 -2.99 9.60
C VAL A 209 -12.19 -3.68 10.94
N VAL A 210 -10.94 -4.10 11.18
CA VAL A 210 -10.52 -4.72 12.45
C VAL A 210 -10.57 -3.70 13.59
N LEU A 211 -10.12 -2.46 13.35
CA LEU A 211 -10.20 -1.36 14.30
C LEU A 211 -11.63 -1.08 14.76
N GLU A 212 -12.56 -0.96 13.83
CA GLU A 212 -13.95 -0.66 14.18
C GLU A 212 -14.60 -1.81 14.96
N SER A 213 -14.30 -3.06 14.58
CA SER A 213 -14.79 -4.24 15.32
C SER A 213 -14.26 -4.32 16.76
N LEU A 214 -13.02 -3.90 16.99
CA LEU A 214 -12.40 -3.84 18.32
C LEU A 214 -12.97 -2.66 19.14
N TRP A 215 -13.27 -1.52 18.51
CA TRP A 215 -13.97 -0.39 19.13
C TRP A 215 -15.37 -0.79 19.60
N GLN A 216 -16.11 -1.53 18.78
CA GLN A 216 -17.42 -2.08 19.13
C GLN A 216 -17.32 -3.09 20.29
N GLN A 217 -16.34 -4.00 20.28
CA GLN A 217 -16.14 -4.94 21.40
C GLN A 217 -15.76 -4.22 22.70
N ALA A 218 -14.94 -3.17 22.65
CA ALA A 218 -14.57 -2.39 23.83
C ALA A 218 -15.75 -1.61 24.44
N THR A 219 -16.74 -1.24 23.62
CA THR A 219 -17.88 -0.38 24.00
C THR A 219 -19.15 -1.17 24.33
N ASN A 220 -19.36 -2.34 23.71
CA ASN A 220 -20.55 -3.19 23.88
C ASN A 220 -20.72 -3.81 25.28
N ASP A 221 -19.66 -3.87 26.10
CA ASP A 221 -19.73 -4.37 27.49
C ASP A 221 -20.27 -3.34 28.50
N SER A 222 -20.70 -2.17 28.03
CA SER A 222 -21.33 -1.14 28.87
C SER A 222 -22.80 -1.50 29.12
N SER A 223 -23.03 -2.60 29.83
CA SER A 223 -24.36 -2.94 30.35
C SER A 223 -24.90 -1.75 31.16
N ALA A 224 -26.17 -1.47 30.95
CA ALA A 224 -26.90 -0.35 31.50
C ALA A 224 -26.86 -0.32 33.05
N THR A 225 -25.85 0.34 33.63
CA THR A 225 -25.89 1.04 34.93
C THR A 225 -24.50 1.58 35.24
N LEU A 226 -24.22 2.81 34.78
CA LEU A 226 -23.39 3.84 35.44
C LEU A 226 -23.17 4.95 34.41
N LYS A 227 -23.95 6.03 34.54
CA LYS A 227 -23.63 7.31 33.92
C LYS A 227 -22.26 7.78 34.44
N LEU A 228 -21.49 8.41 33.55
CA LEU A 228 -20.20 9.09 33.75
C LEU A 228 -18.96 8.19 33.70
N ASN A 229 -18.55 7.86 32.47
CA ASN A 229 -17.29 8.40 31.98
C ASN A 229 -17.56 8.93 30.56
N PRO A 230 -17.31 10.21 30.26
CA PRO A 230 -17.38 10.68 28.88
C PRO A 230 -16.42 9.82 28.06
N GLU A 231 -16.86 9.45 26.86
CA GLU A 231 -16.00 8.90 25.81
C GLU A 231 -14.64 9.62 25.86
N PRO A 232 -13.51 8.91 25.72
CA PRO A 232 -12.25 9.61 25.51
C PRO A 232 -12.41 10.39 24.21
N THR A 233 -12.73 11.68 24.34
CA THR A 233 -12.85 12.62 23.22
C THR A 233 -11.65 12.36 22.32
N GLN A 234 -11.87 12.07 21.05
CA GLN A 234 -10.79 11.93 20.09
C GLN A 234 -9.98 13.22 20.10
N ARG A 235 -8.85 13.20 20.80
CA ARG A 235 -7.97 14.36 21.03
C ARG A 235 -6.71 14.29 20.19
N ILE A 236 -6.52 13.19 19.46
CA ILE A 236 -5.38 12.92 18.60
C ILE A 236 -5.92 12.82 17.19
N PHE A 237 -5.59 13.81 16.37
CA PHE A 237 -5.85 13.81 14.93
C PHE A 237 -4.53 13.49 14.23
N ILE A 238 -4.48 12.35 13.55
CA ILE A 238 -3.32 11.94 12.77
C ILE A 238 -3.57 12.36 11.32
N HIS A 239 -2.96 13.48 10.91
CA HIS A 239 -2.93 13.91 9.51
C HIS A 239 -1.66 13.37 8.85
N LEU A 240 -1.81 12.34 8.04
CA LEU A 240 -0.75 11.84 7.16
C LEU A 240 -1.04 12.35 5.75
N ASP A 241 -0.32 13.36 5.28
CA ASP A 241 -0.54 13.87 3.92
C ASP A 241 -0.17 12.79 2.90
N TYR A 242 -1.17 12.24 2.21
CA TYR A 242 -0.94 11.46 1.00
C TYR A 242 -0.49 12.43 -0.10
N ILE A 243 0.76 12.28 -0.54
CA ILE A 243 1.34 13.12 -1.61
C ILE A 243 0.87 12.61 -3.00
N LEU A 244 0.16 11.48 -3.05
CA LEU A 244 -0.30 10.83 -4.27
C LEU A 244 -1.76 11.15 -4.54
N CYS A 245 -2.13 11.31 -5.81
CA CYS A 245 -3.54 11.40 -6.21
C CYS A 245 -4.27 10.06 -6.03
N GLU A 246 -5.60 10.09 -5.95
CA GLU A 246 -6.44 8.90 -5.73
C GLU A 246 -6.16 7.76 -6.74
N GLU A 247 -6.00 8.09 -8.03
CA GLU A 247 -5.70 7.09 -9.08
C GLU A 247 -4.37 6.36 -8.82
N MET A 248 -3.33 7.09 -8.40
CA MET A 248 -2.02 6.52 -8.10
C MET A 248 -2.07 5.68 -6.83
N GLN A 249 -2.87 6.09 -5.83
CA GLN A 249 -3.07 5.32 -4.61
C GLN A 249 -3.76 3.99 -4.89
N GLU A 250 -4.84 3.99 -5.69
CA GLU A 250 -5.52 2.77 -6.11
C GLU A 250 -4.57 1.80 -6.86
N GLN A 251 -3.70 2.34 -7.70
CA GLN A 251 -2.70 1.55 -8.43
C GLN A 251 -1.66 0.94 -7.49
N VAL A 252 -1.14 1.72 -6.54
CA VAL A 252 -0.18 1.24 -5.54
C VAL A 252 -0.77 0.13 -4.67
N ASP A 253 -2.03 0.27 -4.26
CA ASP A 253 -2.74 -0.76 -3.47
C ASP A 253 -2.97 -2.03 -4.30
N THR A 254 -3.30 -1.88 -5.59
CA THR A 254 -3.41 -3.02 -6.52
C THR A 254 -2.11 -3.80 -6.63
N TYR A 255 -0.95 -3.13 -6.65
CA TYR A 255 0.35 -3.82 -6.65
C TYR A 255 0.63 -4.56 -5.35
N GLN A 256 0.28 -3.97 -4.21
CA GLN A 256 0.41 -4.64 -2.92
C GLN A 256 -0.41 -5.94 -2.88
N GLU A 257 -1.68 -5.89 -3.30
CA GLU A 257 -2.54 -7.08 -3.34
C GLU A 257 -1.97 -8.16 -4.27
N GLN A 258 -1.42 -7.78 -5.43
CA GLN A 258 -0.76 -8.72 -6.36
C GLN A 258 0.46 -9.41 -5.74
N LEU A 259 1.27 -8.66 -4.98
CA LEU A 259 2.44 -9.20 -4.26
C LEU A 259 2.02 -10.12 -3.11
N GLU A 260 1.02 -9.72 -2.32
CA GLU A 260 0.50 -10.55 -1.23
C GLU A 260 -0.13 -11.85 -1.75
N SER A 261 -0.89 -11.78 -2.84
CA SER A 261 -1.45 -12.95 -3.52
C SER A 261 -0.36 -13.87 -4.05
N LEU A 262 0.75 -13.31 -4.56
CA LEU A 262 1.92 -14.07 -4.99
C LEU A 262 2.55 -14.85 -3.82
N TRP A 263 2.74 -14.22 -2.66
CA TRP A 263 3.36 -14.85 -1.50
C TRP A 263 2.48 -15.93 -0.85
N ARG A 264 1.16 -15.89 -1.03
CA ARG A 264 0.25 -16.96 -0.59
C ARG A 264 0.37 -18.24 -1.43
N ARG A 265 0.98 -18.17 -2.62
CA ARG A 265 1.22 -19.35 -3.47
C ARG A 265 2.48 -20.08 -3.00
N HIS A 266 2.41 -21.41 -2.91
CA HIS A 266 3.50 -22.25 -2.39
C HIS A 266 4.86 -22.05 -3.11
N GLU A 267 4.86 -21.72 -4.39
CA GLU A 267 6.11 -21.56 -5.17
C GLU A 267 6.67 -20.12 -5.16
N GLY A 268 5.92 -19.15 -4.63
CA GLY A 268 6.19 -17.72 -4.84
C GLY A 268 6.27 -17.39 -6.34
N GLY A 269 7.03 -16.34 -6.69
CA GLY A 269 7.38 -16.09 -8.09
C GLY A 269 8.20 -14.83 -8.31
N VAL A 270 8.68 -14.67 -9.54
CA VAL A 270 9.45 -13.49 -9.97
C VAL A 270 8.48 -12.51 -10.63
N VAL A 271 8.63 -11.22 -10.34
CA VAL A 271 7.79 -10.18 -10.96
C VAL A 271 8.56 -9.43 -12.03
N ARG A 272 7.85 -9.06 -13.09
CA ARG A 272 8.31 -8.22 -14.17
C ARG A 272 7.43 -6.97 -14.26
N PHE A 273 8.07 -5.81 -14.34
CA PHE A 273 7.38 -4.53 -14.47
C PHE A 273 8.25 -3.46 -15.13
N LEU A 274 7.61 -2.42 -15.68
CA LEU A 274 8.28 -1.21 -16.16
C LEU A 274 8.42 -0.23 -14.99
N TYR A 275 9.60 0.33 -14.80
CA TYR A 275 9.93 1.22 -13.69
C TYR A 275 10.46 2.57 -14.19
N TRP A 276 9.94 3.66 -13.63
CA TRP A 276 10.40 5.01 -13.94
C TRP A 276 11.59 5.42 -13.07
N LEU A 277 12.76 5.56 -13.69
CA LEU A 277 13.97 6.08 -13.03
C LEU A 277 14.03 7.59 -13.19
N VAL A 278 13.70 8.31 -12.13
CA VAL A 278 13.72 9.78 -12.09
C VAL A 278 15.11 10.34 -12.44
N ALA A 279 16.19 9.72 -11.95
CA ALA A 279 17.55 10.21 -12.17
C ALA A 279 18.01 10.12 -13.64
N GLU A 280 17.39 9.25 -14.44
CA GLU A 280 17.77 8.98 -15.82
C GLU A 280 16.64 9.30 -16.82
N GLU A 281 15.52 9.82 -16.32
CA GLU A 281 14.29 10.15 -17.06
C GLU A 281 13.86 9.07 -18.07
N ARG A 282 14.01 7.79 -17.70
CA ARG A 282 13.71 6.66 -18.57
C ARG A 282 12.91 5.56 -17.87
N GLN A 283 12.16 4.82 -18.68
CA GLN A 283 11.52 3.57 -18.28
C GLN A 283 12.46 2.42 -18.54
N LEU A 284 12.62 1.55 -17.54
CA LEU A 284 13.35 0.31 -17.68
C LEU A 284 12.51 -0.86 -17.22
N GLU A 285 12.76 -1.98 -17.85
CA GLU A 285 12.17 -3.24 -17.45
C GLU A 285 12.97 -3.85 -16.30
N ILE A 286 12.25 -4.20 -15.23
CA ILE A 286 12.81 -4.84 -14.04
C ILE A 286 12.25 -6.25 -13.97
N ILE A 287 13.12 -7.22 -13.71
CA ILE A 287 12.78 -8.62 -13.44
C ILE A 287 13.44 -8.98 -12.11
N THR A 288 12.65 -9.16 -11.07
CA THR A 288 13.16 -9.27 -9.70
C THR A 288 12.29 -10.18 -8.83
N TYR A 289 12.89 -10.79 -7.82
CA TYR A 289 12.17 -11.57 -6.82
C TYR A 289 11.71 -10.65 -5.68
N PRO A 290 10.38 -10.45 -5.50
CA PRO A 290 9.88 -9.57 -4.45
C PRO A 290 9.89 -10.30 -3.10
N VAL A 291 10.49 -9.69 -2.07
CA VAL A 291 10.68 -10.32 -0.76
C VAL A 291 9.69 -9.79 0.27
N CYS A 292 9.62 -8.47 0.43
CA CYS A 292 8.73 -7.83 1.41
C CYS A 292 8.37 -6.40 1.01
N LEU A 293 7.33 -5.87 1.67
CA LEU A 293 6.90 -4.49 1.53
C LEU A 293 7.34 -3.66 2.73
N HIS A 294 7.73 -2.42 2.46
CA HIS A 294 8.00 -1.42 3.48
C HIS A 294 7.17 -0.17 3.23
N TYR A 295 6.71 0.46 4.29
CA TYR A 295 6.23 1.82 4.23
C TYR A 295 7.25 2.75 4.85
N MET A 296 7.77 3.68 4.05
CA MET A 296 8.74 4.65 4.52
C MET A 296 8.47 6.00 3.87
N ARG A 297 8.50 7.08 4.68
CA ARG A 297 8.36 8.46 4.19
C ARG A 297 7.19 8.66 3.22
N ARG A 298 6.01 8.18 3.63
CA ARG A 298 4.76 8.36 2.88
C ARG A 298 4.73 7.64 1.52
N ALA A 299 5.53 6.59 1.36
CA ALA A 299 5.50 5.76 0.17
C ALA A 299 5.69 4.28 0.51
N LYS A 300 5.06 3.42 -0.29
CA LYS A 300 5.24 1.96 -0.24
C LYS A 300 6.40 1.56 -1.15
N TYR A 301 7.25 0.68 -0.65
CA TYR A 301 8.40 0.12 -1.33
C TYR A 301 8.30 -1.39 -1.34
N VAL A 302 8.76 -2.03 -2.42
CA VAL A 302 9.08 -3.45 -2.43
C VAL A 302 10.59 -3.61 -2.33
N SER A 303 11.05 -4.37 -1.34
CA SER A 303 12.40 -4.88 -1.27
C SER A 303 12.47 -6.16 -2.09
N ALA A 304 13.38 -6.17 -3.06
CA ALA A 304 13.45 -7.24 -4.03
C ALA A 304 14.91 -7.64 -4.31
N TYR A 305 15.09 -8.87 -4.79
CA TYR A 305 16.40 -9.45 -5.07
C TYR A 305 16.52 -9.82 -6.54
N GLY A 306 17.55 -9.30 -7.20
CA GLY A 306 17.74 -9.49 -8.63
C GLY A 306 18.75 -8.54 -9.24
N PHE A 307 18.69 -8.38 -10.55
CA PHE A 307 19.51 -7.40 -11.26
C PHE A 307 18.85 -6.02 -11.19
N ASP A 308 19.65 -5.00 -10.91
CA ASP A 308 19.24 -3.61 -11.09
C ASP A 308 19.36 -3.16 -12.56
N PRO A 309 18.87 -1.95 -12.89
CA PRO A 309 19.11 -1.28 -14.16
C PRO A 309 20.54 -1.24 -14.68
N HIS A 310 21.52 -1.34 -13.79
CA HIS A 310 22.95 -1.23 -14.10
C HIS A 310 23.62 -2.61 -14.22
N GLY A 311 22.88 -3.70 -14.03
CA GLY A 311 23.39 -5.06 -14.09
C GLY A 311 24.04 -5.55 -12.80
N ASN A 312 23.84 -4.86 -11.67
CA ASN A 312 24.28 -5.33 -10.36
C ASN A 312 23.26 -6.32 -9.78
N PHE A 313 23.73 -7.53 -9.49
CA PHE A 313 22.92 -8.57 -8.86
C PHE A 313 22.94 -8.41 -7.33
N GLY A 314 21.77 -8.24 -6.71
CA GLY A 314 21.66 -8.08 -5.26
C GLY A 314 20.30 -7.54 -4.83
N TRP A 315 20.27 -6.91 -3.66
CA TRP A 315 19.10 -6.28 -3.08
C TRP A 315 18.84 -4.89 -3.64
N HIS A 316 17.57 -4.60 -3.93
CA HIS A 316 17.11 -3.32 -4.44
C HIS A 316 15.74 -2.96 -3.88
N ASN A 317 15.54 -1.67 -3.56
CA ASN A 317 14.26 -1.14 -3.12
C ASN A 317 13.58 -0.35 -4.26
N TYR A 318 12.37 -0.75 -4.64
CA TYR A 318 11.57 -0.07 -5.67
C TYR A 318 10.35 0.58 -5.04
N ARG A 319 10.10 1.85 -5.33
CA ARG A 319 8.85 2.50 -4.89
C ARG A 319 7.69 2.04 -5.76
N LEU A 320 6.58 1.65 -5.15
CA LEU A 320 5.42 1.17 -5.89
C LEU A 320 4.80 2.26 -6.77
N ASP A 321 4.84 3.52 -6.33
CA ASP A 321 4.32 4.69 -7.07
C ASP A 321 5.13 5.04 -8.33
N ARG A 322 6.29 4.41 -8.54
CA ARG A 322 7.15 4.59 -9.74
C ARG A 322 7.03 3.45 -10.74
N ILE A 323 6.21 2.44 -10.45
CA ILE A 323 5.95 1.34 -11.39
C ILE A 323 4.99 1.85 -12.47
N ALA A 324 5.51 1.98 -13.69
CA ALA A 324 4.79 2.48 -14.86
C ALA A 324 3.99 1.39 -15.60
N ALA A 325 3.93 0.18 -15.07
CA ALA A 325 3.07 -0.89 -15.59
C ALA A 325 1.60 -0.65 -15.20
N LYS A 326 0.66 -1.40 -15.79
CA LYS A 326 -0.74 -1.43 -15.29
C LYS A 326 -0.98 -2.52 -14.26
N SER A 327 -0.13 -3.53 -14.26
CA SER A 327 -0.15 -4.68 -13.36
C SER A 327 1.24 -5.32 -13.37
N LEU A 328 1.60 -6.01 -12.30
CA LEU A 328 2.80 -6.82 -12.24
C LEU A 328 2.61 -8.08 -13.10
N GLN A 329 3.59 -8.40 -13.95
CA GLN A 329 3.60 -9.67 -14.64
C GLN A 329 4.32 -10.70 -13.76
N ILE A 330 3.61 -11.75 -13.34
CA ILE A 330 4.20 -12.85 -12.58
C ILE A 330 4.82 -13.84 -13.57
N LEU A 331 6.11 -14.14 -13.39
CA LEU A 331 6.87 -15.11 -14.16
C LEU A 331 6.99 -16.42 -13.37
N ALA A 332 6.67 -17.54 -14.01
CA ALA A 332 6.92 -18.86 -13.46
C ALA A 332 8.42 -19.18 -13.48
N TRP A 333 8.94 -19.93 -12.51
CA TRP A 333 10.37 -20.24 -12.38
C TRP A 333 11.04 -20.88 -13.61
N GLY A 334 10.25 -21.52 -14.48
CA GLY A 334 10.70 -22.05 -15.77
C GLY A 334 11.00 -20.99 -16.84
N ASP A 335 10.50 -19.77 -16.69
CA ASP A 335 10.54 -18.71 -17.71
C ASP A 335 11.98 -18.32 -18.07
N PRO A 336 12.35 -18.30 -19.37
CA PRO A 336 13.72 -18.00 -19.80
C PRO A 336 14.21 -16.60 -19.43
N LEU A 337 13.31 -15.65 -19.16
CA LEU A 337 13.63 -14.28 -18.76
C LEU A 337 14.16 -14.19 -17.33
N ILE A 338 13.87 -15.17 -16.47
CA ILE A 338 14.37 -15.17 -15.08
C ILE A 338 15.89 -15.39 -15.10
N PRO A 339 16.68 -14.49 -14.47
CA PRO A 339 18.13 -14.59 -14.47
C PRO A 339 18.64 -15.90 -13.87
N LYS A 340 19.70 -16.47 -14.47
CA LYS A 340 20.30 -17.75 -14.02
C LYS A 340 20.69 -17.76 -12.53
N PRO A 341 21.33 -16.69 -11.97
CA PRO A 341 21.67 -16.67 -10.55
C PRO A 341 20.44 -16.78 -9.65
N LEU A 342 19.33 -16.13 -10.02
CA LEU A 342 18.08 -16.18 -9.26
C LEU A 342 17.42 -17.57 -9.32
N LYS A 343 17.45 -18.23 -10.49
CA LYS A 343 17.01 -19.63 -10.61
C LYS A 343 17.84 -20.58 -9.75
N GLN A 344 19.13 -20.32 -9.60
CA GLN A 344 20.01 -21.13 -8.77
C GLN A 344 19.67 -20.97 -7.27
N LEU A 345 19.40 -19.75 -6.81
CA LEU A 345 18.94 -19.50 -5.43
C LEU A 345 17.64 -20.25 -5.14
N TRP A 346 16.67 -20.19 -6.05
CA TRP A 346 15.42 -20.95 -5.94
C TRP A 346 15.65 -22.47 -5.87
N ARG A 347 16.44 -23.03 -6.80
CA ARG A 347 16.73 -24.49 -6.82
C ARG A 347 17.47 -24.98 -5.57
N THR A 348 18.24 -24.11 -4.92
CA THR A 348 19.00 -24.46 -3.72
C THR A 348 18.26 -24.13 -2.43
N GLY A 349 17.05 -23.55 -2.50
CA GLY A 349 16.26 -23.15 -1.33
C GLY A 349 16.85 -21.95 -0.57
N ASN A 350 17.74 -21.18 -1.21
CA ASN A 350 18.42 -20.03 -0.61
C ASN A 350 17.85 -18.70 -1.13
N LEU A 351 16.54 -18.64 -1.38
CA LEU A 351 15.91 -17.38 -1.73
C LEU A 351 15.89 -16.47 -0.50
N PRO A 352 16.15 -15.16 -0.68
CA PRO A 352 16.14 -14.24 0.43
C PRO A 352 14.77 -14.15 1.11
N THR A 353 14.80 -13.96 2.41
CA THR A 353 13.61 -13.96 3.27
C THR A 353 13.37 -12.60 3.93
N PRO A 354 12.13 -12.31 4.38
CA PRO A 354 11.87 -11.11 5.20
C PRO A 354 12.69 -11.05 6.49
N ASP A 355 13.01 -12.20 7.09
CA ASP A 355 13.81 -12.28 8.32
C ASP A 355 15.24 -11.78 8.09
N GLU A 356 15.83 -12.06 6.92
CA GLU A 356 17.13 -11.50 6.53
C GLU A 356 17.07 -9.97 6.42
N VAL A 357 15.99 -9.43 5.85
CA VAL A 357 15.79 -7.98 5.74
C VAL A 357 15.67 -7.34 7.11
N GLN A 358 14.88 -7.95 8.00
CA GLN A 358 14.71 -7.46 9.37
C GLN A 358 16.04 -7.47 10.14
N ALA A 359 16.80 -8.56 10.04
CA ALA A 359 18.11 -8.65 10.67
C ALA A 359 19.07 -7.56 10.19
N GLU A 360 19.11 -7.29 8.88
CA GLU A 360 19.94 -6.24 8.30
C GLU A 360 19.49 -4.82 8.71
N LEU A 361 18.18 -4.59 8.83
CA LEU A 361 17.62 -3.32 9.30
C LEU A 361 17.94 -3.08 10.78
N ASP A 362 17.95 -4.12 11.62
CA ASP A 362 18.29 -4.01 13.04
C ASP A 362 19.81 -3.82 13.25
N GLU A 363 20.62 -4.34 12.34
CA GLU A 363 22.08 -4.32 12.46
C GLU A 363 22.69 -2.92 12.26
N ALA A 364 22.09 -2.10 11.39
CA ALA A 364 22.56 -0.77 11.09
C ALA A 364 21.45 0.13 10.54
N TRP A 365 21.47 1.37 11.00
CA TRP A 365 20.52 2.39 10.59
C TRP A 365 20.64 2.69 9.09
N GLY A 366 19.58 2.38 8.36
CA GLY A 366 19.39 2.74 6.96
C GLY A 366 18.39 1.80 6.29
N PHE A 367 17.50 2.36 5.49
CA PHE A 367 16.45 1.61 4.81
C PHE A 367 16.99 0.79 3.62
N ASN A 368 17.97 1.33 2.92
CA ASN A 368 18.77 0.61 1.94
C ASN A 368 19.81 -0.24 2.69
N PHE A 369 19.30 -1.24 3.40
CA PHE A 369 20.04 -2.12 4.32
C PHE A 369 21.20 -2.86 3.63
N TYR A 370 21.14 -3.02 2.32
CA TYR A 370 22.19 -3.63 1.51
C TYR A 370 23.40 -2.72 1.22
N LEU A 371 23.36 -1.45 1.64
CA LEU A 371 24.52 -0.56 1.50
C LEU A 371 25.60 -0.87 2.56
N PRO A 372 26.85 -0.41 2.34
CA PRO A 372 27.95 -0.68 3.25
C PRO A 372 27.69 -0.15 4.67
N LYS A 373 27.82 -1.03 5.65
CA LYS A 373 27.77 -0.71 7.09
C LYS A 373 29.02 0.06 7.51
N SER A 374 28.85 1.12 8.28
CA SER A 374 29.96 1.91 8.83
C SER A 374 29.66 2.48 10.21
N LEU A 375 30.71 2.71 10.99
CA LEU A 375 30.61 3.32 12.32
C LEU A 375 30.31 4.81 12.18
N LEU A 376 29.17 5.22 12.71
CA LEU A 376 28.83 6.61 12.95
C LEU A 376 29.34 7.04 14.32
N ILE A 377 30.00 8.19 14.39
CA ILE A 377 30.25 8.92 15.64
C ILE A 377 29.72 10.33 15.45
N VAL A 378 28.83 10.77 16.34
CA VAL A 378 28.25 12.11 16.32
C VAL A 378 28.50 12.80 17.65
N ARG A 379 28.76 14.10 17.58
CA ARG A 379 28.95 14.99 18.73
C ARG A 379 27.82 16.01 18.78
N PHE A 380 27.37 16.34 19.99
CA PHE A 380 26.44 17.42 20.26
C PHE A 380 26.88 18.25 21.47
N PRO A 381 26.57 19.56 21.50
CA PRO A 381 26.61 20.35 22.74
C PRO A 381 25.74 19.68 23.83
N PRO A 382 26.16 19.65 25.11
CA PRO A 382 25.46 18.94 26.18
C PRO A 382 24.00 19.37 26.35
N GLN A 383 23.73 20.67 26.21
CA GLN A 383 22.37 21.19 26.33
C GLN A 383 21.49 20.68 25.19
N PHE A 384 21.99 20.64 23.95
CA PHE A 384 21.23 20.13 22.82
C PHE A 384 20.96 18.63 22.96
N ALA A 385 21.97 17.86 23.36
CA ALA A 385 21.84 16.43 23.62
C ALA A 385 20.73 16.12 24.64
N ARG A 386 20.76 16.81 25.78
CA ARG A 386 19.78 16.64 26.86
C ARG A 386 18.35 16.85 26.41
N TRP A 387 18.09 17.87 25.59
CA TRP A 387 16.71 18.25 25.24
C TRP A 387 16.19 17.61 23.95
N TYR A 388 17.07 17.20 23.03
CA TYR A 388 16.68 16.78 21.68
C TYR A 388 17.20 15.40 21.26
N VAL A 389 18.08 14.78 22.04
CA VAL A 389 18.71 13.50 21.72
C VAL A 389 18.39 12.43 22.76
N ASP A 390 18.71 12.67 24.04
CA ASP A 390 18.68 11.64 25.09
C ASP A 390 17.33 10.95 25.26
N ASP A 391 16.24 11.71 25.28
CA ASP A 391 14.89 11.18 25.54
C ASP A 391 14.11 10.87 24.25
N THR A 392 14.81 10.63 23.14
CA THR A 392 14.18 10.34 21.86
C THR A 392 14.42 8.91 21.42
N VAL A 393 13.38 8.24 20.95
CA VAL A 393 13.53 6.92 20.33
C VAL A 393 14.34 7.07 19.03
N ARG A 394 15.40 6.29 18.95
CA ARG A 394 16.35 6.23 17.82
C ARG A 394 16.60 4.78 17.47
N HIS A 395 17.36 4.58 16.40
CA HIS A 395 17.82 3.26 16.02
C HIS A 395 18.52 2.55 17.20
N THR A 396 18.32 1.25 17.37
CA THR A 396 18.81 0.47 18.52
C THR A 396 20.32 0.54 18.72
N THR A 397 21.07 0.70 17.62
CA THR A 397 22.52 0.87 17.66
C THR A 397 22.99 2.27 18.05
N PHE A 398 22.09 3.27 18.10
CA PHE A 398 22.40 4.64 18.48
C PHE A 398 22.46 4.77 20.01
N GLU A 399 23.67 4.80 20.56
CA GLU A 399 23.88 4.82 22.00
C GLU A 399 24.96 5.82 22.43
N PRO A 400 24.84 6.40 23.64
CA PRO A 400 25.84 7.31 24.17
C PRO A 400 27.18 6.61 24.38
N ILE A 401 28.27 7.32 24.13
CA ILE A 401 29.63 6.86 24.39
C ILE A 401 30.44 7.96 25.08
N THR A 402 31.14 7.59 26.15
CA THR A 402 32.02 8.52 26.87
C THR A 402 33.21 8.90 26.00
N TYR A 403 33.63 10.18 26.05
CA TYR A 403 34.80 10.69 25.32
C TYR A 403 36.04 9.80 25.44
N GLN A 404 36.35 9.30 26.65
CA GLN A 404 37.52 8.46 26.93
C GLN A 404 37.55 7.14 26.13
N LYS A 405 36.38 6.60 25.74
CA LYS A 405 36.26 5.36 24.97
C LYS A 405 36.40 5.56 23.47
N LEU A 406 36.26 6.80 22.96
CA LEU A 406 36.29 7.11 21.53
C LEU A 406 37.61 6.72 20.86
N PRO A 407 38.81 7.03 21.41
CA PRO A 407 40.06 6.65 20.77
C PRO A 407 40.22 5.13 20.62
N GLN A 408 39.78 4.36 21.62
CA GLN A 408 39.81 2.90 21.56
C GLN A 408 38.84 2.37 20.50
N LEU A 409 37.61 2.87 20.48
CA LEU A 409 36.59 2.48 19.50
C LEU A 409 37.09 2.74 18.06
N ILE A 410 37.65 3.91 17.81
CA ILE A 410 38.18 4.28 16.48
C ILE A 410 39.31 3.33 16.07
N ARG A 411 40.25 3.01 16.96
CA ARG A 411 41.34 2.05 16.66
C ARG A 411 40.84 0.63 16.38
N GLN A 412 39.73 0.23 16.98
CA GLN A 412 39.15 -1.11 16.80
C GLN A 412 38.35 -1.22 15.50
N GLN A 413 37.58 -0.19 15.16
CA GLN A 413 36.56 -0.27 14.11
C GLN A 413 36.94 0.43 12.80
N VAL A 414 37.88 1.38 12.84
CA VAL A 414 38.34 2.12 11.67
C VAL A 414 39.76 1.71 11.34
N LYS A 415 40.02 1.40 10.06
CA LYS A 415 41.34 0.98 9.57
C LYS A 415 41.96 2.03 8.65
N GLY A 416 43.28 1.99 8.54
CA GLY A 416 44.03 2.78 7.55
C GLY A 416 44.15 4.26 7.89
N SER A 417 44.33 5.10 6.86
CA SER A 417 44.60 6.54 6.98
C SER A 417 43.47 7.32 7.67
N GLN A 418 42.21 6.87 7.53
CA GLN A 418 41.07 7.50 8.17
C GLN A 418 41.18 7.47 9.70
N GLN A 419 41.76 6.40 10.26
CA GLN A 419 41.87 6.22 11.70
C GLN A 419 42.66 7.37 12.36
N GLN A 420 43.80 7.76 11.78
CA GLN A 420 44.64 8.83 12.32
C GLN A 420 43.94 10.19 12.25
N GLN A 421 43.24 10.47 11.15
CA GLN A 421 42.48 11.71 10.98
C GLN A 421 41.33 11.81 12.00
N LEU A 422 40.58 10.73 12.21
CA LEU A 422 39.51 10.69 13.21
C LEU A 422 40.03 10.88 14.64
N LEU A 423 41.17 10.25 14.98
CA LEU A 423 41.81 10.45 16.28
C LEU A 423 42.25 11.91 16.49
N SER A 424 42.76 12.56 15.45
CA SER A 424 43.10 13.99 15.47
C SER A 424 41.86 14.86 15.69
N ILE A 425 40.77 14.60 14.96
CA ILE A 425 39.50 15.33 15.12
C ILE A 425 38.99 15.19 16.56
N ILE A 426 38.93 13.98 17.11
CA ILE A 426 38.51 13.74 18.50
C ILE A 426 39.40 14.47 19.50
N GLY A 427 40.72 14.47 19.30
CA GLY A 427 41.67 15.18 20.17
C GLY A 427 41.44 16.70 20.22
N GLN A 428 40.80 17.27 19.19
CA GLN A 428 40.45 18.69 19.10
C GLN A 428 39.03 18.99 19.61
N ARG A 429 38.24 18.00 20.02
CA ARG A 429 36.86 18.21 20.48
C ARG A 429 36.74 18.19 22.00
N PRO A 430 35.87 19.03 22.59
CA PRO A 430 35.70 19.09 24.04
C PRO A 430 35.27 17.75 24.63
N ALA A 431 35.97 17.30 25.67
CA ALA A 431 35.61 16.06 26.37
C ALA A 431 34.27 16.14 27.12
N ILE A 432 33.78 17.37 27.39
CA ILE A 432 32.52 17.64 28.07
C ILE A 432 31.29 17.48 27.17
N ASP A 433 31.48 17.44 25.86
CA ASP A 433 30.37 17.31 24.92
C ASP A 433 29.75 15.90 24.97
N ALA A 434 28.51 15.80 24.49
CA ALA A 434 27.84 14.53 24.37
C ALA A 434 28.25 13.84 23.07
N TYR A 435 28.65 12.57 23.16
CA TYR A 435 29.02 11.75 22.02
C TYR A 435 28.15 10.52 21.95
N TYR A 436 27.80 10.14 20.74
CA TYR A 436 27.00 8.96 20.44
C TYR A 436 27.68 8.18 19.33
N LYS A 437 27.51 6.87 19.37
CA LYS A 437 27.89 5.97 18.28
C LYS A 437 26.65 5.30 17.72
N ALA A 438 26.72 4.94 16.45
CA ALA A 438 25.74 4.05 15.81
C ALA A 438 26.38 3.28 14.67
N TRP A 439 25.66 2.28 14.16
CA TRP A 439 25.97 1.69 12.86
C TRP A 439 25.04 2.27 11.82
N ILE A 440 25.58 2.72 10.68
CA ILE A 440 24.80 3.28 9.58
C ILE A 440 25.10 2.59 8.26
N ARG A 441 24.15 2.67 7.33
CA ARG A 441 24.32 2.28 5.93
C ARG A 441 24.75 3.50 5.11
N VAL A 442 26.03 3.56 4.73
CA VAL A 442 26.61 4.72 4.05
C VAL A 442 26.06 4.83 2.62
N GLY A 443 25.59 6.02 2.26
CA GLY A 443 24.94 6.27 0.96
C GLY A 443 23.40 6.25 1.05
N ASP A 444 22.84 5.81 2.17
CA ASP A 444 21.40 5.91 2.41
C ASP A 444 20.99 7.38 2.62
N ILE A 445 20.07 7.85 1.79
CA ILE A 445 19.59 9.24 1.83
C ILE A 445 18.80 9.55 3.11
N ASN A 446 18.12 8.58 3.70
CA ASN A 446 17.31 8.77 4.91
C ASN A 446 18.20 8.98 6.13
N VAL A 447 19.31 8.24 6.23
CA VAL A 447 20.33 8.48 7.26
C VAL A 447 20.87 9.89 7.11
N LEU A 448 21.27 10.27 5.89
CA LEU A 448 21.84 11.59 5.62
C LEU A 448 20.85 12.72 5.94
N MET A 449 19.58 12.58 5.55
CA MET A 449 18.55 13.57 5.87
C MET A 449 18.39 13.75 7.37
N ARG A 450 18.36 12.66 8.15
CA ARG A 450 18.26 12.77 9.60
C ARG A 450 19.47 13.46 10.23
N LEU A 451 20.66 13.21 9.71
CA LEU A 451 21.88 13.91 10.15
C LEU A 451 21.82 15.41 9.83
N ARG A 452 21.17 15.80 8.74
CA ARG A 452 20.95 17.22 8.39
C ARG A 452 20.02 17.91 9.38
N ASP A 453 18.98 17.22 9.87
CA ASP A 453 18.03 17.78 10.84
C ASP A 453 18.70 18.21 12.16
N TRP A 454 19.86 17.64 12.47
CA TRP A 454 20.62 17.98 13.66
C TRP A 454 21.53 19.19 13.48
N ARG A 455 21.72 19.70 12.26
CA ARG A 455 22.52 20.89 12.03
C ARG A 455 21.83 22.12 12.67
N PRO A 456 22.60 23.10 13.17
CA PRO A 456 24.06 23.15 13.23
C PRO A 456 24.67 22.41 14.44
N ASN A 457 23.86 21.89 15.36
CA ASN A 457 24.32 21.39 16.66
C ASN A 457 24.88 19.96 16.61
N GLY A 458 24.55 19.17 15.61
CA GLY A 458 25.08 17.83 15.37
C GLY A 458 26.30 17.87 14.47
N GLU A 459 27.43 17.39 14.96
CA GLU A 459 28.66 17.23 14.19
C GLU A 459 28.94 15.74 13.96
N VAL A 460 28.92 15.30 12.70
CA VAL A 460 29.38 13.95 12.34
C VAL A 460 30.91 13.91 12.35
N ILE A 461 31.47 13.06 13.18
CA ILE A 461 32.92 12.83 13.29
C ILE A 461 33.35 11.70 12.37
N ALA A 462 32.65 10.56 12.42
CA ALA A 462 32.88 9.40 11.57
C ALA A 462 31.56 8.93 10.93
N PRO A 463 31.57 8.33 9.73
CA PRO A 463 32.73 8.17 8.85
C PRO A 463 33.10 9.48 8.13
N LEU A 464 34.36 9.59 7.70
CA LEU A 464 34.86 10.81 7.05
C LEU A 464 34.12 11.17 5.76
N SER A 465 33.65 10.18 5.00
CA SER A 465 32.87 10.40 3.78
C SER A 465 31.56 11.16 4.05
N VAL A 466 30.84 10.78 5.12
CA VAL A 466 29.60 11.46 5.52
C VAL A 466 29.91 12.84 6.09
N ARG A 467 30.96 12.96 6.91
CA ARG A 467 31.42 14.25 7.45
C ARG A 467 31.76 15.24 6.33
N GLN A 468 32.54 14.81 5.35
CA GLN A 468 32.95 15.65 4.23
C GLN A 468 31.75 16.09 3.39
N LYS A 469 30.82 15.17 3.09
CA LYS A 469 29.59 15.50 2.38
C LYS A 469 28.76 16.56 3.11
N LEU A 470 28.56 16.42 4.42
CA LEU A 470 27.81 17.40 5.22
C LEU A 470 28.52 18.75 5.30
N LEU A 471 29.86 18.76 5.28
CA LEU A 471 30.64 20.00 5.23
C LEU A 471 30.48 20.71 3.87
N GLU A 472 30.59 19.97 2.77
CA GLU A 472 30.36 20.50 1.41
C GLU A 472 28.95 21.07 1.26
N GLU A 473 27.93 20.36 1.75
CA GLU A 473 26.55 20.84 1.78
C GLU A 473 26.38 22.11 2.62
N ALA A 474 27.02 22.20 3.79
CA ALA A 474 26.95 23.39 4.64
C ALA A 474 27.64 24.61 4.01
N LEU A 475 28.79 24.42 3.35
CA LEU A 475 29.49 25.48 2.63
C LEU A 475 28.66 26.00 1.45
N GLN A 476 28.04 25.08 0.69
CA GLN A 476 27.13 25.44 -0.39
C GLN A 476 25.90 26.18 0.13
N GLU A 477 25.31 25.70 1.23
CA GLU A 477 24.17 26.34 1.88
C GLU A 477 24.51 27.78 2.31
N ILE A 478 25.67 28.01 2.93
CA ILE A 478 26.14 29.35 3.31
C ILE A 478 26.27 30.26 2.08
N SER A 479 26.81 29.76 0.96
CA SER A 479 26.99 30.58 -0.25
C SER A 479 25.67 31.15 -0.80
N ASN A 480 24.54 30.46 -0.57
CA ASN A 480 23.21 30.95 -0.99
C ASN A 480 22.72 32.17 -0.18
N TYR A 481 23.38 32.50 0.94
CA TYR A 481 23.01 33.62 1.82
C TYR A 481 24.09 34.70 1.88
N GLN A 482 25.17 34.58 1.09
CA GLN A 482 26.28 35.55 1.08
C GLN A 482 25.97 36.85 0.32
N ASP A 483 24.80 36.93 -0.33
CA ASP A 483 24.34 38.10 -1.10
C ASP A 483 23.62 39.17 -0.24
N PHE A 484 23.71 39.09 1.10
CA PHE A 484 23.10 40.04 2.04
C PHE A 484 24.11 40.92 2.77
#